data_AF-A0A099EVH4-F1
#
_entry.id   AF-A0A099EVH4-F1
#
_cell.length_a   1.000
_cell.length_b   1.000
_cell.length_c   1.000
_cell.angle_alpha   90.00
_cell.angle_beta   90.00
_cell.angle_gamma   90.00
#
_symmetry.space_group_name_H-M   'P 1'
#
loop_
_entity.id
_entity.type
_entity.pdbx_description
1 polymer ?
#
loop_
_entity_poly.entity_id
_entity_poly.type
_entity_poly.pdbx_seq_one_letter_code
_entity_poly.pdbx_strand_id
1 'polypeptide(L)'
;MRAVALVAVTALAACGGGPARRVVTDTSIGSGRSVQGGFVAGTVPQLGDSAPHVWTSGHPYNHQVHGVDVSRYQGSVDWNTARNAGISFAFIKATEGGDHSDPAFPTYWAQTRAAGIPRGAYHFYYFCRSGAEQAAWFIANVPRERGALPPVIDLEWNHQSRSCPHRPGPAEVHREVGQMVEILHRHYGQRPILYVTVDFYRDTGIGRLNAEFWLRSVADHPRGTYPGQPWTFWQYTGTGTAPGFRGNVDLNAFAGSRAQWNRWLATRSQR
;
A
#
# COMPACT_ATOMS: atom_id res chain seq x y z
N MET A 1 67.02 18.96 11.83
CA MET A 1 65.86 19.14 12.73
C MET A 1 64.73 19.81 11.96
N ARG A 2 63.62 19.08 11.80
CA ARG A 2 62.24 19.48 11.48
C ARG A 2 61.99 20.46 10.32
N ALA A 3 61.60 19.89 9.17
CA ALA A 3 60.82 20.56 8.13
C ALA A 3 59.35 20.70 8.60
N VAL A 4 58.79 21.90 8.49
CA VAL A 4 57.37 22.18 8.75
C VAL A 4 56.67 22.31 7.40
N ALA A 5 55.81 21.34 7.08
CA ALA A 5 54.95 21.39 5.90
C ALA A 5 53.71 22.23 6.21
N LEU A 6 53.46 23.25 5.40
CA LEU A 6 52.25 24.08 5.42
C LEU A 6 51.11 23.26 4.77
N VAL A 7 50.11 22.87 5.57
CA VAL A 7 48.88 22.24 5.05
C VAL A 7 47.88 23.34 4.70
N ALA A 8 47.54 23.43 3.42
CA ALA A 8 46.47 24.27 2.91
C ALA A 8 45.10 23.72 3.35
N VAL A 9 44.35 24.50 4.12
CA VAL A 9 42.96 24.20 4.46
C VAL A 9 42.07 24.74 3.34
N THR A 10 41.58 23.85 2.48
CA THR A 10 40.54 24.17 1.50
C THR A 10 39.18 24.18 2.19
N ALA A 11 38.56 25.36 2.25
CA ALA A 11 37.19 25.53 2.71
C ALA A 11 36.22 24.92 1.68
N LEU A 12 35.56 23.82 2.04
CA LEU A 12 34.44 23.27 1.28
C LEU A 12 33.17 24.08 1.59
N ALA A 13 32.72 24.83 0.60
CA ALA A 13 31.41 25.47 0.59
C ALA A 13 30.30 24.41 0.68
N ALA A 14 29.58 24.38 1.81
CA ALA A 14 28.41 23.55 1.98
C ALA A 14 27.19 24.21 1.30
N CYS A 15 26.97 23.93 0.02
CA CYS A 15 25.70 24.19 -0.64
C CYS A 15 24.69 23.09 -0.23
N GLY A 16 24.19 23.16 1.00
CA GLY A 16 23.18 22.26 1.55
C GLY A 16 21.75 22.73 1.27
N GLY A 17 21.37 22.84 0.00
CA GLY A 17 20.00 23.16 -0.44
C GLY A 17 19.40 22.00 -1.22
N GLY A 18 19.14 20.88 -0.56
CA GLY A 18 18.43 19.76 -1.20
C GLY A 18 17.01 20.18 -1.59
N PRO A 19 16.51 19.81 -2.78
CA PRO A 19 15.19 20.23 -3.22
C PRO A 19 14.12 19.68 -2.28
N ALA A 20 13.21 20.55 -1.84
CA ALA A 20 12.01 20.17 -1.12
C ALA A 20 11.26 19.08 -1.92
N ARG A 21 11.34 17.84 -1.44
CA ARG A 21 10.74 16.65 -2.04
C ARG A 21 9.21 16.78 -1.98
N ARG A 22 8.59 17.17 -3.09
CA ARG A 22 7.15 17.05 -3.30
C ARG A 22 6.80 15.57 -3.43
N VAL A 23 6.25 14.99 -2.38
CA VAL A 23 5.32 13.87 -2.57
C VAL A 23 4.18 14.46 -3.38
N VAL A 24 3.95 13.92 -4.58
CA VAL A 24 2.74 14.20 -5.34
C VAL A 24 1.64 13.43 -4.64
N THR A 25 1.21 13.92 -3.47
CA THR A 25 -0.15 13.66 -3.04
C THR A 25 -0.99 14.44 -4.04
N ASP A 26 -1.54 13.75 -5.04
CA ASP A 26 -2.66 14.33 -5.76
C ASP A 26 -3.76 14.48 -4.71
N THR A 27 -3.80 15.64 -4.04
CA THR A 27 -4.77 15.97 -3.01
C THR A 27 -6.20 15.94 -3.56
N SER A 28 -6.41 15.74 -4.86
CA SER A 28 -7.73 15.45 -5.43
C SER A 28 -8.22 14.02 -5.16
N ILE A 29 -7.31 13.09 -4.83
CA ILE A 29 -7.61 11.69 -4.50
C ILE A 29 -7.71 11.62 -2.97
N GLY A 30 -8.94 11.65 -2.45
CA GLY A 30 -9.22 11.53 -1.01
C GLY A 30 -9.73 12.78 -0.28
N SER A 31 -9.77 13.97 -0.92
CA SER A 31 -10.21 15.23 -0.30
C SER A 31 -11.73 15.44 -0.16
N GLY A 32 -12.50 14.38 0.08
CA GLY A 32 -13.80 14.59 0.70
C GLY A 32 -14.97 15.00 -0.20
N ARG A 33 -14.80 15.26 -1.51
CA ARG A 33 -15.97 15.44 -2.38
C ARG A 33 -16.64 14.09 -2.61
N SER A 34 -17.82 13.92 -2.01
CA SER A 34 -18.77 12.87 -2.36
C SER A 34 -18.96 12.91 -3.88
N VAL A 35 -18.70 11.79 -4.56
CA VAL A 35 -19.32 11.59 -5.86
C VAL A 35 -20.81 11.49 -5.56
N GLN A 36 -21.56 12.57 -5.80
CA GLN A 36 -23.02 12.51 -5.92
C GLN A 36 -23.31 11.69 -7.19
N GLY A 37 -23.22 10.38 -7.04
CA GLY A 37 -23.66 9.42 -8.03
C GLY A 37 -24.47 8.40 -7.27
N GLY A 38 -25.78 8.39 -7.48
CA GLY A 38 -26.62 7.31 -7.00
C GLY A 38 -26.07 5.98 -7.51
N PHE A 39 -26.38 4.91 -6.79
CA PHE A 39 -26.12 3.54 -7.23
C PHE A 39 -26.60 3.34 -8.67
N VAL A 40 -25.66 3.12 -9.60
CA VAL A 40 -25.98 2.68 -10.96
C VAL A 40 -25.78 1.18 -11.02
N ALA A 41 -26.89 0.44 -10.92
CA ALA A 41 -26.92 -1.00 -11.10
C ALA A 41 -26.22 -1.39 -12.42
N GLY A 42 -25.33 -2.40 -12.39
CA GLY A 42 -24.59 -2.88 -13.58
C GLY A 42 -23.20 -2.27 -13.80
N THR A 43 -22.80 -1.27 -12.99
CA THR A 43 -21.42 -0.71 -12.99
C THR A 43 -20.56 -1.27 -11.86
N VAL A 44 -21.16 -2.01 -10.93
CA VAL A 44 -20.45 -2.67 -9.83
C VAL A 44 -19.84 -3.95 -10.39
N PRO A 45 -18.54 -4.20 -10.15
CA PRO A 45 -17.96 -5.51 -10.44
C PRO A 45 -18.81 -6.61 -9.78
N GLN A 46 -18.78 -7.85 -10.30
CA GLN A 46 -19.55 -8.97 -9.75
C GLN A 46 -19.01 -9.40 -8.38
N LEU A 47 -18.86 -8.46 -7.45
CA LEU A 47 -18.32 -8.63 -6.12
C LEU A 47 -19.46 -8.86 -5.16
N GLY A 48 -19.24 -9.77 -4.22
CA GLY A 48 -20.11 -9.99 -3.09
C GLY A 48 -19.34 -9.88 -1.78
N ASP A 49 -20.04 -10.20 -0.71
CA ASP A 49 -19.48 -10.34 0.63
C ASP A 49 -20.22 -11.47 1.34
N SER A 50 -19.47 -12.42 1.88
CA SER A 50 -20.02 -13.57 2.60
C SER A 50 -20.50 -13.22 4.02
N ALA A 51 -20.04 -12.09 4.57
CA ALA A 51 -20.45 -11.57 5.87
C ALA A 51 -20.50 -10.02 5.83
N PRO A 52 -21.46 -9.44 5.07
CA PRO A 52 -21.48 -8.01 4.80
C PRO A 52 -21.74 -7.18 6.06
N HIS A 53 -21.03 -6.06 6.16
CA HIS A 53 -21.44 -4.96 7.03
C HIS A 53 -22.67 -4.24 6.44
N VAL A 54 -23.62 -3.86 7.29
CA VAL A 54 -24.81 -3.10 6.89
C VAL A 54 -24.47 -1.61 6.82
N TRP A 55 -24.17 -1.12 5.62
CA TRP A 55 -23.84 0.27 5.37
C TRP A 55 -25.09 1.18 5.43
N THR A 56 -25.07 2.17 6.32
CA THR A 56 -26.13 3.20 6.40
C THR A 56 -25.82 4.44 5.56
N SER A 57 -24.55 4.67 5.23
CA SER A 57 -24.08 5.73 4.33
C SER A 57 -22.69 5.39 3.79
N GLY A 58 -22.25 6.08 2.72
CA GLY A 58 -20.87 5.95 2.24
C GLY A 58 -20.50 4.54 1.73
N HIS A 59 -21.45 3.81 1.13
CA HIS A 59 -21.24 2.44 0.67
C HIS A 59 -20.00 2.30 -0.25
N PRO A 60 -19.16 1.25 -0.10
CA PRO A 60 -17.94 1.08 -0.92
C PRO A 60 -18.19 1.00 -2.43
N TYR A 61 -19.30 0.39 -2.85
CA TYR A 61 -19.74 0.35 -4.26
C TYR A 61 -20.12 1.71 -4.87
N ASN A 62 -20.08 2.80 -4.12
CA ASN A 62 -20.14 4.15 -4.69
C ASN A 62 -18.82 4.55 -5.39
N HIS A 63 -17.75 3.78 -5.20
CA HIS A 63 -16.49 3.93 -5.91
C HIS A 63 -16.50 3.17 -7.24
N GLN A 64 -15.84 3.70 -8.26
CA GLN A 64 -15.87 3.13 -9.62
C GLN A 64 -14.76 2.11 -9.89
N VAL A 65 -13.76 2.06 -9.02
CA VAL A 65 -12.50 1.35 -9.25
C VAL A 65 -12.27 0.45 -8.05
N HIS A 66 -12.43 -0.84 -8.26
CA HIS A 66 -12.24 -1.86 -7.25
C HIS A 66 -11.04 -2.74 -7.56
N GLY A 67 -10.43 -3.26 -6.51
CA GLY A 67 -9.31 -4.18 -6.60
C GLY A 67 -9.33 -5.19 -5.46
N VAL A 68 -8.32 -6.04 -5.46
CA VAL A 68 -8.11 -7.06 -4.43
C VAL A 68 -6.74 -6.87 -3.80
N ASP A 69 -6.57 -7.44 -2.62
CA ASP A 69 -5.25 -7.81 -2.13
C ASP A 69 -5.21 -9.30 -1.80
N VAL A 70 -4.08 -9.94 -2.11
CA VAL A 70 -3.94 -11.40 -2.10
C VAL A 70 -2.61 -11.83 -1.54
N SER A 71 -2.59 -13.03 -0.98
CA SER A 71 -1.42 -13.77 -0.53
C SER A 71 -1.60 -15.25 -0.87
N ARG A 72 -0.66 -16.11 -0.46
CA ARG A 72 -0.82 -17.57 -0.60
C ARG A 72 -2.17 -18.13 -0.11
N TYR A 73 -2.86 -17.44 0.80
CA TYR A 73 -4.14 -17.89 1.35
C TYR A 73 -5.29 -17.91 0.34
N GLN A 74 -5.20 -17.16 -0.77
CA GLN A 74 -6.22 -17.17 -1.82
C GLN A 74 -6.11 -18.39 -2.76
N GLY A 75 -5.06 -19.21 -2.65
CA GLY A 75 -4.93 -20.46 -3.39
C GLY A 75 -4.76 -20.27 -4.91
N SER A 76 -5.57 -20.94 -5.73
CA SER A 76 -5.54 -20.71 -7.18
C SER A 76 -6.55 -19.64 -7.57
N VAL A 77 -6.11 -18.67 -8.38
CA VAL A 77 -6.93 -17.53 -8.82
C VAL A 77 -6.98 -17.51 -10.34
N ASP A 78 -8.18 -17.46 -10.91
CA ASP A 78 -8.37 -17.17 -12.33
C ASP A 78 -8.44 -15.65 -12.53
N TRP A 79 -7.28 -15.09 -12.88
CA TRP A 79 -7.12 -13.64 -13.04
C TRP A 79 -7.83 -13.07 -14.25
N ASN A 80 -8.07 -13.85 -15.31
CA ASN A 80 -8.85 -13.38 -16.46
C ASN A 80 -10.33 -13.26 -16.09
N THR A 81 -10.86 -14.26 -15.36
CA THR A 81 -12.20 -14.19 -14.80
C THR A 81 -12.32 -13.01 -13.81
N ALA A 82 -11.34 -12.82 -12.92
CA ALA A 82 -11.33 -11.67 -12.01
C ALA A 82 -11.30 -10.32 -12.74
N ARG A 83 -10.48 -10.20 -13.81
CA ARG A 83 -10.43 -9.00 -14.66
C ARG A 83 -11.79 -8.70 -15.28
N ASN A 84 -12.43 -9.71 -15.86
CA ASN A 84 -13.74 -9.61 -16.51
C ASN A 84 -14.86 -9.31 -15.50
N ALA A 85 -14.72 -9.77 -14.27
CA ALA A 85 -15.61 -9.40 -13.17
C ALA A 85 -15.41 -7.97 -12.67
N GLY A 86 -14.40 -7.25 -13.17
CA GLY A 86 -14.16 -5.82 -12.94
C GLY A 86 -13.08 -5.49 -11.91
N ILE A 87 -12.27 -6.47 -11.49
CA ILE A 87 -11.04 -6.21 -10.74
C ILE A 87 -10.11 -5.33 -11.60
N SER A 88 -9.77 -4.16 -11.06
CA SER A 88 -9.03 -3.09 -11.74
C SER A 88 -7.59 -2.94 -11.24
N PHE A 89 -7.26 -3.49 -10.07
CA PHE A 89 -5.91 -3.56 -9.53
C PHE A 89 -5.76 -4.71 -8.53
N ALA A 90 -4.53 -5.12 -8.26
CA ALA A 90 -4.20 -6.11 -7.23
C ALA A 90 -2.98 -5.69 -6.41
N PHE A 91 -3.05 -5.78 -5.08
CA PHE A 91 -1.85 -5.81 -4.22
C PHE A 91 -1.53 -7.24 -3.83
N ILE A 92 -0.27 -7.65 -3.98
CA ILE A 92 0.13 -9.06 -3.87
C ILE A 92 1.19 -9.15 -2.77
N LYS A 93 0.97 -10.00 -1.77
CA LYS A 93 1.94 -10.23 -0.70
C LYS A 93 3.22 -10.74 -1.34
N ALA A 94 4.33 -10.08 -1.05
CA ALA A 94 5.64 -10.52 -1.53
C ALA A 94 6.49 -11.07 -0.41
N THR A 95 6.58 -10.33 0.69
CA THR A 95 7.51 -10.61 1.77
C THR A 95 6.93 -10.24 3.13
N GLU A 96 7.54 -10.79 4.17
CA GLU A 96 7.22 -10.56 5.57
C GLU A 96 8.54 -10.55 6.37
N GLY A 97 8.73 -9.52 7.19
CA GLY A 97 9.95 -9.38 7.99
C GLY A 97 11.24 -9.36 7.15
N GLY A 98 12.30 -10.02 7.64
CA GLY A 98 13.63 -9.97 7.02
C GLY A 98 14.02 -11.25 6.25
N ASP A 99 13.15 -12.25 6.23
CA ASP A 99 13.51 -13.63 5.89
C ASP A 99 12.35 -14.50 5.35
N HIS A 100 11.13 -13.97 5.25
CA HIS A 100 9.99 -14.72 4.71
C HIS A 100 9.49 -14.14 3.38
N SER A 101 9.30 -15.01 2.40
CA SER A 101 8.70 -14.68 1.09
C SER A 101 7.40 -15.45 0.91
N ASP A 102 6.39 -14.78 0.35
CA ASP A 102 5.12 -15.45 0.02
C ASP A 102 5.33 -16.34 -1.22
N PRO A 103 5.11 -17.67 -1.10
CA PRO A 103 5.36 -18.60 -2.19
C PRO A 103 4.44 -18.42 -3.40
N ALA A 104 3.27 -17.78 -3.23
CA ALA A 104 2.37 -17.48 -4.33
C ALA A 104 2.78 -16.22 -5.11
N PHE A 105 3.65 -15.37 -4.53
CA PHE A 105 4.03 -14.08 -5.12
C PHE A 105 4.50 -14.19 -6.58
N PRO A 106 5.48 -15.06 -6.95
CA PRO A 106 5.97 -15.09 -8.34
C PRO A 106 4.87 -15.46 -9.33
N THR A 107 4.02 -16.42 -8.95
CA THR A 107 2.89 -16.89 -9.76
C THR A 107 1.84 -15.79 -9.94
N TYR A 108 1.38 -15.19 -8.84
CA TYR A 108 0.40 -14.11 -8.91
C TYR A 108 0.94 -12.89 -9.61
N TRP A 109 2.20 -12.53 -9.39
CA TRP A 109 2.86 -11.41 -10.06
C TRP A 109 2.87 -11.58 -11.58
N ALA A 110 3.15 -12.79 -12.08
CA ALA A 110 3.15 -13.08 -13.50
C ALA A 110 1.71 -13.14 -14.08
N GLN A 111 0.79 -13.82 -13.40
CA GLN A 111 -0.57 -14.05 -13.90
C GLN A 111 -1.41 -12.78 -13.91
N THR A 112 -1.33 -11.92 -12.88
CA THR A 112 -2.01 -10.62 -12.86
C THR A 112 -1.54 -9.71 -14.00
N ARG A 113 -0.24 -9.71 -14.30
CA ARG A 113 0.32 -9.01 -15.45
C ARG A 113 -0.27 -9.53 -16.76
N ALA A 114 -0.31 -10.84 -16.93
CA ALA A 114 -0.84 -11.48 -18.14
C ALA A 114 -2.33 -11.16 -18.34
N ALA A 115 -3.11 -11.06 -17.26
CA ALA A 115 -4.51 -10.63 -17.29
C ALA A 115 -4.71 -9.11 -17.49
N GLY A 116 -3.63 -8.33 -17.60
CA GLY A 116 -3.71 -6.87 -17.78
C GLY A 116 -4.21 -6.12 -16.55
N ILE A 117 -4.04 -6.69 -15.35
CA ILE A 117 -4.39 -6.04 -14.08
C ILE A 117 -3.14 -5.31 -13.54
N PRO A 118 -3.18 -3.96 -13.37
CA PRO A 118 -2.16 -3.23 -12.62
C PRO A 118 -1.93 -3.83 -11.24
N ARG A 119 -0.68 -4.06 -10.87
CA ARG A 119 -0.32 -4.81 -9.66
C ARG A 119 0.79 -4.14 -8.85
N GLY A 120 0.67 -4.17 -7.54
CA GLY A 120 1.69 -3.76 -6.58
C GLY A 120 2.07 -4.91 -5.66
N ALA A 121 3.27 -4.86 -5.11
CA ALA A 121 3.72 -5.82 -4.11
C ALA A 121 3.59 -5.20 -2.71
N TYR A 122 3.15 -5.96 -1.72
CA TYR A 122 3.13 -5.51 -0.33
C TYR A 122 4.05 -6.31 0.58
N HIS A 123 4.55 -5.63 1.61
CA HIS A 123 5.41 -6.16 2.65
C HIS A 123 4.68 -6.18 3.99
N PHE A 124 4.51 -7.34 4.62
CA PHE A 124 3.98 -7.43 5.98
C PHE A 124 5.08 -7.09 7.00
N TYR A 125 4.95 -5.94 7.66
CA TYR A 125 6.01 -5.41 8.52
C TYR A 125 6.16 -6.18 9.83
N TYR A 126 7.38 -6.53 10.22
CA TYR A 126 7.69 -7.32 11.41
C TYR A 126 8.59 -6.55 12.38
N PHE A 127 8.07 -6.17 13.55
CA PHE A 127 8.72 -5.17 14.42
C PHE A 127 10.03 -5.61 15.07
N CYS A 128 10.39 -6.91 15.00
CA CYS A 128 11.65 -7.43 15.53
C CYS A 128 12.81 -7.36 14.53
N ARG A 129 12.61 -6.65 13.42
CA ARG A 129 13.61 -6.39 12.38
C ARG A 129 13.63 -4.89 12.08
N SER A 130 14.80 -4.36 11.75
CA SER A 130 14.93 -2.96 11.36
C SER A 130 14.21 -2.66 10.04
N GLY A 131 13.84 -1.40 9.83
CA GLY A 131 13.24 -0.99 8.57
C GLY A 131 14.19 -1.19 7.38
N ALA A 132 15.51 -1.08 7.60
CA ALA A 132 16.52 -1.30 6.58
C ALA A 132 16.64 -2.77 6.15
N GLU A 133 16.64 -3.71 7.09
CA GLU A 133 16.68 -5.15 6.79
C GLU A 133 15.44 -5.57 5.99
N GLN A 134 14.27 -5.11 6.41
CA GLN A 134 13.00 -5.41 5.74
C GLN A 134 12.94 -4.80 4.34
N ALA A 135 13.46 -3.57 4.16
CA ALA A 135 13.58 -2.97 2.82
C ALA A 135 14.51 -3.78 1.91
N ALA A 136 15.66 -4.22 2.41
CA ALA A 136 16.61 -5.02 1.65
C ALA A 136 15.99 -6.37 1.23
N TRP A 137 15.26 -7.00 2.15
CA TRP A 137 14.55 -8.25 1.87
C TRP A 137 13.45 -8.07 0.82
N PHE A 138 12.63 -7.02 0.92
CA PHE A 138 11.63 -6.70 -0.09
C PHE A 138 12.26 -6.46 -1.47
N ILE A 139 13.34 -5.67 -1.54
CA ILE A 139 14.06 -5.37 -2.78
C ILE A 139 14.63 -6.63 -3.43
N ALA A 140 15.16 -7.55 -2.64
CA ALA A 140 15.72 -8.80 -3.16
C ALA A 140 14.66 -9.72 -3.79
N ASN A 141 13.38 -9.59 -3.39
CA ASN A 141 12.30 -10.48 -3.80
C ASN A 141 11.29 -9.85 -4.77
N VAL A 142 11.24 -8.52 -4.86
CA VAL A 142 10.27 -7.80 -5.69
C VAL A 142 10.97 -7.08 -6.84
N PRO A 143 10.75 -7.50 -8.09
CA PRO A 143 11.40 -6.87 -9.23
C PRO A 143 10.90 -5.43 -9.41
N ARG A 144 11.82 -4.53 -9.77
CA ARG A 144 11.44 -3.22 -10.31
C ARG A 144 10.98 -3.42 -11.76
N GLU A 145 9.72 -3.10 -12.04
CA GLU A 145 9.12 -3.36 -13.33
C GLU A 145 8.24 -2.20 -13.79
N ARG A 146 8.43 -1.75 -15.03
CA ARG A 146 7.61 -0.69 -15.63
C ARG A 146 6.13 -1.07 -15.59
N GLY A 147 5.31 -0.17 -15.07
CA GLY A 147 3.86 -0.37 -14.94
C GLY A 147 3.42 -1.01 -13.63
N ALA A 148 4.33 -1.55 -12.81
CA ALA A 148 4.00 -1.97 -11.45
C ALA A 148 3.55 -0.76 -10.61
N LEU A 149 2.64 -0.97 -9.67
CA LEU A 149 2.21 0.05 -8.71
C LEU A 149 3.33 0.35 -7.69
N PRO A 150 3.23 1.45 -6.91
CA PRO A 150 4.13 1.66 -5.79
C PRO A 150 4.15 0.46 -4.84
N PRO A 151 5.29 0.17 -4.20
CA PRO A 151 5.32 -0.82 -3.12
C PRO A 151 4.40 -0.40 -1.99
N VAL A 152 3.87 -1.37 -1.26
CA VAL A 152 3.06 -1.15 -0.06
C VAL A 152 3.80 -1.68 1.16
N ILE A 153 3.77 -0.91 2.25
CA ILE A 153 4.16 -1.41 3.58
C ILE A 153 2.86 -1.63 4.35
N ASP A 154 2.61 -2.88 4.73
CA ASP A 154 1.48 -3.31 5.54
C ASP A 154 1.84 -3.21 7.02
N LEU A 155 1.15 -2.31 7.72
CA LEU A 155 1.39 -1.95 9.11
C LEU A 155 0.18 -2.30 9.97
N GLU A 156 0.28 -3.43 10.65
CA GLU A 156 -0.68 -3.88 11.64
C GLU A 156 0.02 -4.48 12.86
N TRP A 157 -0.69 -4.50 14.00
CA TRP A 157 -0.13 -5.08 15.21
C TRP A 157 -0.05 -6.60 15.11
N ASN A 158 1.18 -7.13 15.19
CA ASN A 158 1.47 -8.56 15.13
C ASN A 158 2.31 -9.06 16.33
N HIS A 159 2.35 -8.29 17.42
CA HIS A 159 3.02 -8.61 18.69
C HIS A 159 2.48 -9.88 19.39
N GLN A 160 1.39 -10.46 18.91
CA GLN A 160 0.93 -11.78 19.33
C GLN A 160 1.71 -12.93 18.64
N SER A 161 2.57 -12.61 17.67
CA SER A 161 3.43 -13.57 16.99
C SER A 161 4.44 -14.16 17.96
N ARG A 162 4.56 -15.50 17.97
CA ARG A 162 5.52 -16.21 18.83
C ARG A 162 6.97 -15.86 18.53
N SER A 163 7.29 -15.55 17.27
CA SER A 163 8.65 -15.20 16.82
C SER A 163 8.92 -13.69 16.87
N CYS A 164 7.92 -12.87 17.17
CA CYS A 164 8.10 -11.45 17.43
C CYS A 164 7.02 -10.91 18.37
N PRO A 165 7.22 -11.03 19.68
CA PRO A 165 6.31 -10.48 20.67
C PRO A 165 6.53 -8.97 20.91
N HIS A 166 7.36 -8.31 20.10
CA HIS A 166 7.72 -6.90 20.30
C HIS A 166 6.59 -5.96 19.85
N ARG A 167 6.23 -5.03 20.72
CA ARG A 167 5.28 -3.94 20.42
C ARG A 167 5.97 -2.59 20.65
N PRO A 168 6.64 -2.04 19.62
CA PRO A 168 7.39 -0.79 19.77
C PRO A 168 6.47 0.40 20.02
N GLY A 169 7.02 1.42 20.69
CA GLY A 169 6.34 2.71 20.87
C GLY A 169 6.31 3.54 19.57
N PRO A 170 5.47 4.60 19.50
CA PRO A 170 5.29 5.41 18.29
C PRO A 170 6.59 5.97 17.68
N ALA A 171 7.52 6.44 18.50
CA ALA A 171 8.78 7.03 18.02
C ALA A 171 9.66 6.00 17.27
N GLU A 172 9.70 4.76 17.75
CA GLU A 172 10.42 3.67 17.09
C GLU A 172 9.73 3.27 15.78
N VAL A 173 8.40 3.12 15.81
CA VAL A 173 7.62 2.85 14.60
C VAL A 173 7.91 3.90 13.51
N HIS A 174 7.83 5.19 13.83
CA HIS A 174 8.05 6.26 12.85
C HIS A 174 9.47 6.25 12.29
N ARG A 175 10.47 5.98 13.13
CA ARG A 175 11.87 5.91 12.70
C ARG A 175 12.10 4.74 11.74
N GLU A 176 11.69 3.54 12.12
CA GLU A 176 11.98 2.32 11.35
C GLU A 176 11.15 2.27 10.06
N VAL A 177 9.84 2.55 10.14
CA VAL A 177 8.97 2.63 8.94
C VAL A 177 9.42 3.76 8.02
N GLY A 178 9.77 4.92 8.59
CA GLY A 178 10.31 6.05 7.82
C GLY A 178 11.60 5.68 7.07
N GLN A 179 12.49 4.93 7.70
CA GLN A 179 13.70 4.42 7.05
C GLN A 179 13.38 3.47 5.89
N MET A 180 12.45 2.53 6.09
CA MET A 180 12.00 1.62 5.03
C MET A 180 11.37 2.38 3.86
N VAL A 181 10.51 3.36 4.14
CA VAL A 181 9.88 4.25 3.14
C VAL A 181 10.92 4.92 2.26
N GLU A 182 11.97 5.47 2.86
CA GLU A 182 13.02 6.18 2.13
C GLU A 182 13.89 5.25 1.29
N ILE A 183 14.20 4.05 1.77
CA ILE A 183 14.95 3.04 1.00
C ILE A 183 14.15 2.58 -0.21
N LEU A 184 12.89 2.18 -0.01
CA LEU A 184 12.01 1.72 -1.08
C LEU A 184 11.74 2.84 -2.10
N HIS A 185 11.54 4.08 -1.64
CA HIS A 185 11.35 5.22 -2.53
C HIS A 185 12.57 5.43 -3.44
N ARG A 186 13.79 5.34 -2.90
CA ARG A 186 15.02 5.44 -3.71
C ARG A 186 15.16 4.30 -4.71
N HIS A 187 14.79 3.08 -4.33
CA HIS A 187 14.95 1.91 -5.19
C HIS A 187 13.91 1.85 -6.33
N TYR A 188 12.62 2.00 -6.00
CA TYR A 188 11.51 1.85 -6.95
C TYR A 188 11.14 3.15 -7.68
N GLY A 189 11.70 4.29 -7.26
CA GLY A 189 11.36 5.62 -7.79
C GLY A 189 9.95 6.10 -7.43
N GLN A 190 9.18 5.29 -6.71
CA GLN A 190 7.83 5.60 -6.26
C GLN A 190 7.79 5.46 -4.74
N ARG A 191 7.31 6.50 -4.06
CA ARG A 191 7.17 6.45 -2.59
C ARG A 191 6.13 5.40 -2.21
N PRO A 192 6.41 4.51 -1.23
CA PRO A 192 5.47 3.48 -0.83
C PRO A 192 4.12 4.02 -0.36
N ILE A 193 3.09 3.20 -0.53
CA ILE A 193 1.79 3.37 0.10
C ILE A 193 1.85 2.68 1.47
N LEU A 194 1.23 3.27 2.49
CA LEU A 194 1.11 2.66 3.81
C LEU A 194 -0.28 2.06 3.97
N TYR A 195 -0.37 0.74 4.06
CA TYR A 195 -1.57 0.08 4.56
C TYR A 195 -1.57 0.11 6.08
N VAL A 196 -2.72 0.44 6.68
CA VAL A 196 -2.85 0.56 8.14
C VAL A 196 -4.20 0.06 8.64
N THR A 197 -4.17 -0.58 9.81
CA THR A 197 -5.36 -0.94 10.60
C THR A 197 -5.73 0.16 11.59
N VAL A 198 -6.98 0.15 12.05
CA VAL A 198 -7.56 1.20 12.90
C VAL A 198 -6.75 1.41 14.18
N ASP A 199 -6.48 0.31 14.91
CA ASP A 199 -5.74 0.36 16.16
C ASP A 199 -4.27 0.77 15.93
N PHE A 200 -3.63 0.26 14.87
CA PHE A 200 -2.26 0.65 14.55
C PHE A 200 -2.16 2.15 14.25
N TYR A 201 -3.07 2.68 13.45
CA TYR A 201 -3.13 4.11 13.14
C TYR A 201 -3.31 4.97 14.40
N ARG A 202 -4.30 4.63 15.24
CA ARG A 202 -4.61 5.35 16.46
C ARG A 202 -3.44 5.34 17.44
N ASP A 203 -2.88 4.16 17.68
CA ASP A 203 -1.88 3.96 18.73
C ASP A 203 -0.52 4.57 18.37
N THR A 204 -0.17 4.63 17.08
CA THR A 204 1.16 5.07 16.62
C THR A 204 1.16 6.48 16.04
N GLY A 205 0.01 7.02 15.62
CA GLY A 205 -0.04 8.30 14.90
C GLY A 205 0.67 8.26 13.55
N ILE A 206 0.81 7.08 12.92
CA ILE A 206 1.52 6.88 11.64
C ILE A 206 0.97 7.73 10.50
N GLY A 207 -0.28 8.21 10.61
CA GLY A 207 -0.91 9.16 9.68
C GLY A 207 -0.11 10.44 9.41
N ARG A 208 0.83 10.79 10.29
CA ARG A 208 1.73 11.95 10.16
C ARG A 208 2.88 11.71 9.18
N LEU A 209 3.19 10.46 8.83
CA LEU A 209 4.19 10.18 7.82
C LEU A 209 3.68 10.65 6.47
N ASN A 210 4.55 11.35 5.75
CA ASN A 210 4.27 11.77 4.38
C ASN A 210 4.19 10.53 3.48
N ALA A 211 2.99 10.05 3.18
CA ALA A 211 2.73 8.89 2.33
C ALA A 211 1.29 8.93 1.82
N GLU A 212 1.00 8.11 0.82
CA GLU A 212 -0.38 7.74 0.49
C GLU A 212 -0.83 6.62 1.42
N PHE A 213 -2.12 6.62 1.77
CA PHE A 213 -2.67 5.65 2.72
C PHE A 213 -3.66 4.71 2.06
N TRP A 214 -3.51 3.43 2.39
CA TRP A 214 -4.49 2.39 2.17
C TRP A 214 -5.11 2.06 3.54
N LEU A 215 -6.33 2.52 3.79
CA LEU A 215 -6.95 2.40 5.10
C LEU A 215 -7.84 1.16 5.16
N ARG A 216 -7.66 0.31 6.16
CA ARG A 216 -8.65 -0.73 6.47
C ARG A 216 -9.78 -0.15 7.30
N SER A 217 -11.00 -0.23 6.79
CA SER A 217 -12.21 -0.01 7.59
C SER A 217 -13.36 -0.86 7.08
N VAL A 218 -13.71 -1.91 7.81
CA VAL A 218 -14.69 -2.91 7.36
C VAL A 218 -16.07 -2.74 7.99
N ALA A 219 -16.22 -1.77 8.88
CA ALA A 219 -17.44 -1.55 9.67
C ALA A 219 -17.89 -0.08 9.70
N ASP A 220 -17.20 0.81 8.99
CA ASP A 220 -17.59 2.21 8.79
C ASP A 220 -16.79 2.81 7.62
N HIS A 221 -17.26 3.91 7.04
CA HIS A 221 -16.56 4.59 5.96
C HIS A 221 -15.26 5.22 6.51
N PRO A 222 -14.12 5.24 5.77
CA PRO A 222 -12.86 5.76 6.29
C PRO A 222 -12.89 7.18 6.84
N ARG A 223 -13.83 8.03 6.37
CA ARG A 223 -14.02 9.40 6.91
C ARG A 223 -14.51 9.43 8.37
N GLY A 224 -15.28 8.42 8.79
CA GLY A 224 -15.72 8.28 10.18
C GLY A 224 -14.63 7.63 11.04
N THR A 225 -14.00 6.58 10.51
CA THR A 225 -12.97 5.80 11.22
C THR A 225 -11.63 6.53 11.36
N TYR A 226 -11.25 7.33 10.37
CA TYR A 226 -9.99 8.09 10.31
C TYR A 226 -10.26 9.58 10.02
N PRO A 227 -10.81 10.34 10.99
CA PRO A 227 -11.22 11.72 10.76
C PRO A 227 -10.07 12.60 10.25
N GLY A 228 -10.27 13.21 9.08
CA GLY A 228 -9.30 14.12 8.48
C GLY A 228 -8.11 13.45 7.79
N GLN A 229 -7.99 12.13 7.80
CA GLN A 229 -6.92 11.40 7.11
C GLN A 229 -7.25 11.23 5.61
N PRO A 230 -6.47 11.80 4.68
CA PRO A 230 -6.61 11.47 3.26
C PRO A 230 -6.22 10.01 3.01
N TRP A 231 -6.93 9.37 2.09
CA TRP A 231 -6.69 7.99 1.68
C TRP A 231 -6.78 7.83 0.17
N THR A 232 -5.94 6.94 -0.37
CA THR A 232 -5.92 6.56 -1.79
C THR A 232 -6.71 5.27 -2.00
N PHE A 233 -6.54 4.30 -1.09
CA PHE A 233 -7.21 3.02 -1.13
C PHE A 233 -7.94 2.73 0.17
N TRP A 234 -9.02 1.98 0.08
CA TRP A 234 -9.82 1.56 1.22
C TRP A 234 -10.07 0.05 1.12
N GLN A 235 -9.59 -0.72 2.10
CA GLN A 235 -10.02 -2.11 2.29
C GLN A 235 -11.33 -2.11 3.07
N TYR A 236 -12.40 -2.51 2.40
CA TYR A 236 -13.77 -2.39 2.94
C TYR A 236 -14.37 -3.70 3.41
N THR A 237 -13.75 -4.84 3.07
CA THR A 237 -14.13 -6.15 3.60
C THR A 237 -12.97 -7.13 3.50
N GLY A 238 -12.89 -8.06 4.46
CA GLY A 238 -12.04 -9.25 4.39
C GLY A 238 -12.82 -10.55 4.16
N THR A 239 -14.13 -10.43 3.92
CA THR A 239 -15.05 -11.54 3.64
C THR A 239 -15.66 -11.43 2.25
N GLY A 240 -15.04 -10.60 1.40
CA GLY A 240 -15.46 -10.37 0.03
C GLY A 240 -15.39 -11.62 -0.83
N THR A 241 -16.23 -11.67 -1.86
CA THR A 241 -16.23 -12.73 -2.88
C THR A 241 -16.14 -12.10 -4.26
N ALA A 242 -15.46 -12.76 -5.19
CA ALA A 242 -15.31 -12.29 -6.55
C ALA A 242 -15.14 -13.48 -7.51
N PRO A 243 -15.70 -13.44 -8.73
CA PRO A 243 -15.41 -14.43 -9.75
C PRO A 243 -13.91 -14.55 -9.99
N GLY A 244 -13.45 -15.79 -10.16
CA GLY A 244 -12.03 -16.13 -10.24
C GLY A 244 -11.40 -16.53 -8.91
N PHE A 245 -12.09 -16.29 -7.79
CA PHE A 245 -11.68 -16.72 -6.45
C PHE A 245 -12.60 -17.83 -5.94
N ARG A 246 -12.02 -18.84 -5.26
CA ARG A 246 -12.79 -19.96 -4.68
C ARG A 246 -13.35 -19.67 -3.29
N GLY A 247 -12.74 -18.74 -2.58
CA GLY A 247 -13.11 -18.36 -1.21
C GLY A 247 -13.00 -16.86 -1.03
N ASN A 248 -12.88 -16.45 0.23
CA ASN A 248 -12.85 -15.03 0.58
C ASN A 248 -11.60 -14.33 0.03
N VAL A 249 -11.79 -13.09 -0.38
CA VAL A 249 -10.75 -12.17 -0.82
C VAL A 249 -11.01 -10.79 -0.24
N ASP A 250 -9.94 -10.11 0.14
CA ASP A 250 -10.02 -8.74 0.62
C ASP A 250 -10.35 -7.82 -0.56
N LEU A 251 -11.42 -7.04 -0.42
CA LEU A 251 -11.87 -6.13 -1.47
C LEU A 251 -11.55 -4.69 -1.12
N ASN A 252 -11.10 -3.99 -2.17
CA ASN A 252 -10.58 -2.65 -2.06
C ASN A 252 -11.27 -1.69 -3.03
N ALA A 253 -11.34 -0.42 -2.64
CA ALA A 253 -11.80 0.68 -3.48
C ALA A 253 -10.69 1.73 -3.60
N PHE A 254 -10.54 2.31 -4.79
CA PHE A 254 -9.76 3.52 -5.00
C PHE A 254 -10.63 4.76 -4.76
N ALA A 255 -10.09 5.78 -4.10
CA ALA A 255 -10.86 6.92 -3.63
C ALA A 255 -11.48 7.78 -4.75
N GLY A 256 -10.88 7.80 -5.93
CA GLY A 256 -11.27 8.66 -7.05
C GLY A 256 -12.16 8.01 -8.11
N SER A 257 -12.53 8.82 -9.11
CA SER A 257 -13.22 8.36 -10.34
C SER A 257 -12.30 7.55 -11.25
N ARG A 258 -12.86 6.90 -12.27
CA ARG A 258 -12.08 6.19 -13.30
C ARG A 258 -11.05 7.08 -14.01
N ALA A 259 -11.37 8.36 -14.23
CA ALA A 259 -10.44 9.30 -14.84
C ALA A 259 -9.27 9.65 -13.89
N GLN A 260 -9.55 9.80 -12.59
CA GLN A 260 -8.50 9.99 -11.58
C GLN A 260 -7.62 8.75 -11.44
N TRP A 261 -8.20 7.55 -11.52
CA TRP A 261 -7.43 6.30 -11.53
C TRP A 261 -6.42 6.25 -12.68
N ASN A 262 -6.84 6.59 -13.91
CA ASN A 262 -5.94 6.60 -15.06
C ASN A 262 -4.80 7.62 -14.90
N ARG A 263 -5.07 8.79 -14.32
CA ARG A 263 -4.02 9.77 -13.99
C ARG A 263 -3.09 9.29 -12.87
N TRP A 264 -3.65 8.64 -11.85
CA TRP A 264 -2.87 8.06 -10.77
C TRP A 264 -1.93 6.96 -11.29
N LEU A 265 -2.40 6.07 -12.17
CA LEU A 265 -1.54 5.08 -12.84
C LEU A 265 -0.40 5.75 -13.63
N ALA A 266 -0.71 6.75 -14.45
CA ALA A 266 0.30 7.45 -15.26
C ALA A 266 1.40 8.14 -14.43
N THR A 267 1.08 8.51 -13.18
CA THR A 267 1.99 9.23 -12.29
C THR A 267 2.70 8.31 -11.29
N ARG A 268 2.01 7.28 -10.78
CA ARG A 268 2.46 6.45 -9.66
C ARG A 268 2.93 5.07 -10.06
N SER A 269 2.67 4.60 -11.28
CA SER A 269 3.32 3.39 -11.77
C SER A 269 4.84 3.58 -11.89
N GLN A 270 5.58 2.52 -11.59
CA GLN A 270 7.04 2.47 -11.75
C GLN A 270 7.40 2.70 -13.22
N ARG A 271 8.48 3.48 -13.43
CA ARG A 271 9.02 3.84 -14.74
C ARG A 271 10.25 3.01 -15.08
#